data_AF-A0A177END3-F1
#
_entry.id   AF-A0A177END3-F1
#
_cell.length_a   1.000
_cell.length_b   1.000
_cell.length_c   1.000
_cell.angle_alpha   90.00
_cell.angle_beta   90.00
_cell.angle_gamma   90.00
#
_symmetry.space_group_name_H-M   'P 1'
#
loop_
_entity.id
_entity.type
_entity.pdbx_description
1 polymer ?
#
loop_
_entity_poly.entity_id
_entity_poly.type
_entity_poly.pdbx_seq_one_letter_code
_entity_poly.pdbx_strand_id
1 'polypeptide(L)'
;MPEGPEVQSVIQMINNSDVIGVGITAVEVFGKKIEIRDRVAEFIGQKIKNVERRGKWMFFNLDNLMLLVHLRMTGKFLFHPIEKQSPVVIFHFENGHKLLYCDPRGFGRMLIQPLDSFKLLLPYREIGPDPMHEEFTSEYLFSRTKRSGRNIKTFLLDQKELCAIGNIYASEILFVSKIHPLVKAKDLSYEEVESITRNARLILNKAVDKGGTSVADFISPLQTPGEYQNHLKVYARKKQPCYECSCPIEVLKLGGRSSFFCPKCQLFK
;
A
#
# COMPACT_ATOMS: atom_id res chain seq x y z
N MET A 1 3.78 -4.66 6.59
CA MET A 1 2.46 -4.14 6.18
C MET A 1 2.64 -3.48 4.84
N PRO A 2 2.17 -4.08 3.74
CA PRO A 2 2.21 -3.46 2.43
C PRO A 2 1.57 -2.07 2.43
N GLU A 3 2.30 -1.08 1.91
CA GLU A 3 1.78 0.24 1.57
C GLU A 3 1.65 0.34 0.04
N GLY A 4 1.42 1.53 -0.50
CA GLY A 4 1.23 1.71 -1.96
C GLY A 4 2.33 1.10 -2.81
N PRO A 5 3.62 1.36 -2.53
CA PRO A 5 4.73 0.83 -3.30
C PRO A 5 4.82 -0.69 -3.32
N GLU A 6 4.65 -1.36 -2.18
CA GLU A 6 4.65 -2.83 -2.11
C GLU A 6 3.47 -3.41 -2.90
N VAL A 7 2.27 -2.83 -2.76
CA VAL A 7 1.09 -3.26 -3.51
C VAL A 7 1.29 -3.08 -5.01
N GLN A 8 1.88 -1.96 -5.45
CA GLN A 8 2.18 -1.71 -6.86
C GLN A 8 3.20 -2.71 -7.41
N SER A 9 4.24 -3.02 -6.63
CA SER A 9 5.28 -3.99 -7.01
C SER A 9 4.67 -5.39 -7.21
N VAL A 10 3.79 -5.82 -6.30
CA VAL A 10 3.03 -7.08 -6.43
C VAL A 10 2.18 -7.09 -7.70
N ILE A 11 1.47 -6.00 -7.98
CA ILE A 11 0.62 -5.87 -9.17
C ILE A 11 1.44 -5.97 -10.46
N GLN A 12 2.59 -5.30 -10.53
CA GLN A 12 3.47 -5.40 -11.70
C GLN A 12 3.93 -6.84 -11.94
N MET A 13 4.27 -7.58 -10.89
CA MET A 13 4.65 -8.99 -11.02
C MET A 13 3.49 -9.87 -11.48
N ILE A 14 2.27 -9.64 -10.99
CA ILE A 14 1.09 -10.38 -11.45
C ILE A 14 0.77 -10.05 -12.91
N ASN A 15 0.78 -8.77 -13.28
CA ASN A 15 0.50 -8.34 -14.66
C ASN A 15 1.52 -8.86 -15.69
N ASN A 16 2.75 -9.19 -15.25
CA ASN A 16 3.81 -9.73 -16.09
C ASN A 16 3.96 -11.26 -15.97
N SER A 17 2.96 -11.96 -15.44
CA SER A 17 3.01 -13.41 -15.21
C SER A 17 2.07 -14.18 -16.12
N ASP A 18 2.28 -15.50 -16.19
CA ASP A 18 1.52 -16.43 -17.04
C ASP A 18 0.06 -16.67 -16.57
N VAL A 19 -0.45 -15.94 -15.59
CA VAL A 19 -1.85 -16.04 -15.14
C VAL A 19 -2.76 -15.02 -15.81
N ILE A 20 -2.20 -13.99 -16.45
CA ILE A 20 -2.96 -12.96 -17.16
C ILE A 20 -3.48 -13.51 -18.49
N GLY A 21 -4.76 -13.26 -18.78
CA GLY A 21 -5.42 -13.73 -20.01
C GLY A 21 -5.72 -15.23 -20.05
N VAL A 22 -5.43 -15.97 -18.98
CA VAL A 22 -5.64 -17.41 -18.88
C VAL A 22 -6.91 -17.70 -18.05
N GLY A 23 -7.71 -18.68 -18.48
CA GLY A 23 -8.95 -19.03 -17.82
C GLY A 23 -8.71 -19.65 -16.44
N ILE A 24 -9.55 -19.29 -15.46
CA ILE A 24 -9.55 -19.88 -14.13
C ILE A 24 -10.34 -21.20 -14.17
N THR A 25 -9.71 -22.30 -13.79
CA THR A 25 -10.32 -23.65 -13.80
C THR A 25 -10.88 -24.07 -12.44
N ALA A 26 -10.31 -23.54 -11.35
CA ALA A 26 -10.78 -23.80 -10.00
C ALA A 26 -10.38 -22.66 -9.04
N VAL A 27 -11.18 -22.46 -8.00
CA VAL A 27 -10.84 -21.58 -6.87
C VAL A 27 -11.08 -22.32 -5.56
N GLU A 28 -10.04 -22.45 -4.75
CA GLU A 28 -10.12 -23.09 -3.43
C GLU A 28 -10.02 -22.02 -2.34
N VAL A 29 -10.93 -22.03 -1.38
CA VAL A 29 -10.97 -21.04 -0.28
C VAL A 29 -10.90 -21.75 1.08
N PHE A 30 -9.76 -21.61 1.74
CA PHE A 30 -9.52 -22.15 3.08
C PHE A 30 -9.80 -21.11 4.17
N GLY A 31 -9.63 -19.82 3.88
CA GLY A 31 -9.80 -18.72 4.84
C GLY A 31 -11.26 -18.50 5.26
N LYS A 32 -11.55 -18.48 6.57
CA LYS A 32 -12.93 -18.37 7.10
C LYS A 32 -13.58 -17.00 6.90
N LYS A 33 -12.80 -15.93 6.73
CA LYS A 33 -13.26 -14.54 6.63
C LYS A 33 -13.20 -13.97 5.20
N ILE A 34 -13.02 -14.84 4.21
CA ILE A 34 -12.91 -14.48 2.81
C ILE A 34 -14.32 -14.45 2.20
N GLU A 35 -14.76 -13.28 1.76
CA GLU A 35 -16.16 -13.03 1.34
C GLU A 35 -16.52 -13.75 0.03
N ILE A 36 -15.52 -14.19 -0.75
CA ILE A 36 -15.74 -14.89 -2.02
C ILE A 36 -16.03 -16.39 -1.87
N ARG A 37 -15.99 -16.93 -0.64
CA ARG A 37 -16.12 -18.38 -0.37
C ARG A 37 -17.34 -19.02 -1.04
N ASP A 38 -18.50 -18.39 -0.92
CA ASP A 38 -19.76 -18.94 -1.43
C ASP A 38 -20.01 -18.55 -2.90
N ARG A 39 -19.06 -17.84 -3.53
CA ARG A 39 -19.15 -17.30 -4.89
C ARG A 39 -18.00 -17.78 -5.79
N VAL A 40 -17.28 -18.82 -5.39
CA VAL A 40 -16.15 -19.39 -6.15
C VAL A 40 -16.53 -19.84 -7.56
N ALA A 41 -17.77 -20.32 -7.75
CA ALA A 41 -18.27 -20.75 -9.05
C ALA A 41 -18.31 -19.61 -10.09
N GLU A 42 -18.46 -18.36 -9.64
CA GLU A 42 -18.49 -17.21 -10.55
C GLU A 42 -17.14 -16.96 -11.21
N PHE A 43 -16.03 -17.42 -10.63
CA PHE A 43 -14.70 -17.22 -11.22
C PHE A 43 -14.37 -18.21 -12.34
N ILE A 44 -15.04 -19.36 -12.39
CA ILE A 44 -14.68 -20.45 -13.30
C ILE A 44 -14.92 -20.04 -14.75
N GLY A 45 -13.93 -20.24 -15.60
CA GLY A 45 -13.92 -19.85 -17.01
C GLY A 45 -13.59 -18.38 -17.26
N GLN A 46 -13.56 -17.52 -16.23
CA GLN A 46 -13.13 -16.13 -16.38
C GLN A 46 -11.61 -16.01 -16.45
N LYS A 47 -11.14 -14.99 -17.15
CA LYS A 47 -9.74 -14.61 -17.28
C LYS A 47 -9.45 -13.36 -16.46
N ILE A 48 -8.27 -13.29 -15.85
CA ILE A 48 -7.76 -12.04 -15.28
C ILE A 48 -7.17 -11.22 -16.43
N LYS A 49 -7.80 -10.11 -16.81
CA LYS A 49 -7.35 -9.25 -17.91
C LYS A 49 -6.15 -8.39 -17.50
N ASN A 50 -6.27 -7.75 -16.36
CA ASN A 50 -5.22 -6.97 -15.72
C ASN A 50 -5.53 -6.82 -14.23
N VAL A 51 -4.54 -6.33 -13.48
CA VAL A 51 -4.68 -5.94 -12.09
C VAL A 51 -4.31 -4.47 -11.96
N GLU A 52 -5.20 -3.68 -11.38
CA GLU A 52 -5.02 -2.26 -11.15
C GLU A 52 -4.89 -1.95 -9.66
N ARG A 53 -4.34 -0.78 -9.34
CA ARG A 53 -4.17 -0.32 -7.96
C ARG A 53 -5.00 0.92 -7.71
N ARG A 54 -5.63 0.99 -6.54
CA ARG A 54 -6.11 2.25 -5.96
C ARG A 54 -5.68 2.29 -4.49
N GLY A 55 -4.71 3.14 -4.17
CA GLY A 55 -4.11 3.18 -2.84
C GLY A 55 -3.45 1.85 -2.45
N LYS A 56 -4.01 1.16 -1.46
CA LYS A 56 -3.52 -0.14 -0.95
C LYS A 56 -4.42 -1.32 -1.33
N TRP A 57 -5.37 -1.06 -2.22
CA TRP A 57 -6.27 -2.06 -2.79
C TRP A 57 -5.79 -2.46 -4.18
N MET A 58 -5.90 -3.75 -4.47
CA MET A 58 -5.69 -4.37 -5.77
C MET A 58 -7.06 -4.67 -6.38
N PHE A 59 -7.21 -4.39 -7.67
CA PHE A 59 -8.44 -4.55 -8.44
C PHE A 59 -8.14 -5.47 -9.60
N PHE A 60 -8.46 -6.75 -9.45
CA PHE A 60 -8.33 -7.76 -10.48
C PHE A 60 -9.54 -7.63 -11.40
N ASN A 61 -9.30 -7.18 -12.63
CA ASN A 61 -10.30 -7.05 -13.66
C ASN A 61 -10.47 -8.41 -14.33
N LEU A 62 -11.61 -9.06 -14.10
CA LEU A 62 -11.97 -10.31 -14.77
C LEU A 62 -12.90 -10.04 -15.96
N ASP A 63 -13.38 -11.09 -16.62
CA ASP A 63 -14.30 -10.94 -17.75
C ASP A 63 -15.60 -10.23 -17.37
N ASN A 64 -16.21 -10.64 -16.25
CA ASN A 64 -17.54 -10.19 -15.84
C ASN A 64 -17.59 -9.56 -14.45
N LEU A 65 -16.52 -9.69 -13.65
CA LEU A 65 -16.48 -9.19 -12.29
C LEU A 65 -15.15 -8.51 -11.95
N MET A 66 -15.18 -7.69 -10.91
CA MET A 66 -14.00 -7.09 -10.31
C MET A 66 -13.73 -7.81 -8.99
N LEU A 67 -12.55 -8.40 -8.83
CA LEU A 67 -12.07 -8.93 -7.55
C LEU A 67 -11.20 -7.88 -6.86
N LEU A 68 -11.62 -7.44 -5.67
CA LEU A 68 -10.94 -6.43 -4.89
C LEU A 68 -10.21 -7.10 -3.74
N VAL A 69 -8.91 -6.81 -3.61
CA VAL A 69 -8.05 -7.42 -2.60
C VAL A 69 -7.32 -6.36 -1.81
N HIS A 70 -7.35 -6.46 -0.47
CA HIS A 70 -6.52 -5.65 0.42
C HIS A 70 -5.60 -6.55 1.24
N LEU A 71 -4.29 -6.46 1.01
CA LEU A 71 -3.27 -7.29 1.66
C LEU A 71 -3.16 -7.06 3.18
N ARG A 72 -3.60 -5.89 3.65
CA ARG A 72 -3.52 -5.47 5.06
C ARG A 72 -2.09 -5.56 5.57
N MET A 73 -1.82 -6.43 6.54
CA MET A 73 -0.52 -6.45 7.24
C MET A 73 0.42 -7.52 6.70
N THR A 74 -0.13 -8.71 6.42
CA THR A 74 0.62 -9.95 6.13
C THR A 74 0.11 -10.70 4.91
N GLY A 75 -0.96 -10.21 4.28
CA GLY A 75 -1.47 -10.75 3.04
C GLY A 75 -0.41 -10.65 1.95
N LYS A 76 -0.23 -11.72 1.19
CA LYS A 76 0.71 -11.77 0.06
C LYS A 76 0.19 -12.73 -1.01
N PHE A 77 0.54 -12.43 -2.25
CA PHE A 77 0.36 -13.35 -3.37
C PHE A 77 1.66 -14.08 -3.66
N LEU A 78 1.56 -15.32 -4.12
CA LEU A 78 2.69 -16.19 -4.49
C LEU A 78 2.30 -17.00 -5.74
N PHE A 79 3.27 -17.27 -6.62
CA PHE A 79 3.05 -18.18 -7.76
C PHE A 79 3.34 -19.64 -7.43
N HIS A 80 4.14 -19.87 -6.37
CA HIS A 80 4.55 -21.19 -5.92
C HIS A 80 4.33 -21.30 -4.41
N PRO A 81 3.93 -22.49 -3.91
CA PRO A 81 3.82 -22.70 -2.47
C PRO A 81 5.16 -22.51 -1.78
N ILE A 82 5.12 -21.99 -0.55
CA ILE A 82 6.30 -21.87 0.32
C ILE A 82 6.07 -22.77 1.52
N GLU A 83 7.12 -23.49 1.92
CA GLU A 83 7.11 -24.30 3.13
C GLU A 83 6.66 -23.48 4.34
N LYS A 84 5.74 -24.02 5.14
CA LYS A 84 5.14 -23.36 6.33
C LYS A 84 4.21 -22.17 6.07
N GLN A 85 3.85 -21.86 4.81
CA GLN A 85 2.80 -20.89 4.50
C GLN A 85 1.60 -21.58 3.85
N SER A 86 0.52 -21.70 4.61
CA SER A 86 -0.74 -22.24 4.09
C SER A 86 -1.50 -21.16 3.31
N PRO A 87 -1.83 -21.41 2.04
CA PRO A 87 -2.69 -20.51 1.28
C PRO A 87 -4.07 -20.44 1.91
N VAL A 88 -4.66 -19.25 1.92
CA VAL A 88 -6.06 -19.04 2.32
C VAL A 88 -6.99 -19.02 1.11
N VAL A 89 -6.46 -18.70 -0.08
CA VAL A 89 -7.13 -18.84 -1.38
C VAL A 89 -6.13 -19.34 -2.43
N ILE A 90 -6.55 -20.23 -3.31
CA ILE A 90 -5.78 -20.66 -4.50
C ILE A 90 -6.64 -20.48 -5.74
N PHE A 91 -6.14 -19.78 -6.74
CA PHE A 91 -6.68 -19.76 -8.09
C PHE A 91 -5.86 -20.70 -8.97
N HIS A 92 -6.53 -21.61 -9.67
CA HIS A 92 -5.92 -22.54 -10.63
C HIS A 92 -6.26 -22.08 -12.05
N PHE A 93 -5.30 -22.17 -12.95
CA PHE A 93 -5.43 -21.68 -14.33
C PHE A 93 -5.30 -22.82 -15.35
N GLU A 94 -5.86 -22.63 -16.55
CA GLU A 94 -5.87 -23.62 -17.64
C GLU A 94 -4.48 -24.11 -18.07
N ASN A 95 -3.46 -23.26 -17.95
CA ASN A 95 -2.07 -23.59 -18.26
C ASN A 95 -1.35 -24.32 -17.11
N GLY A 96 -2.06 -24.72 -16.05
CA GLY A 96 -1.49 -25.43 -14.89
C GLY A 96 -0.81 -24.52 -13.86
N HIS A 97 -0.69 -23.21 -14.12
CA HIS A 97 -0.18 -22.26 -13.13
C HIS A 97 -1.18 -22.01 -12.01
N LYS A 98 -0.68 -21.48 -10.89
CA LYS A 98 -1.49 -21.13 -9.72
C LYS A 98 -1.15 -19.73 -9.23
N LEU A 99 -2.14 -19.06 -8.67
CA LEU A 99 -1.97 -17.84 -7.89
C LEU A 99 -2.47 -18.10 -6.47
N LEU A 100 -1.55 -18.15 -5.53
CA LEU A 100 -1.81 -18.43 -4.13
C LEU A 100 -1.89 -17.12 -3.35
N TYR A 101 -2.92 -16.95 -2.54
CA TYR A 101 -2.99 -15.88 -1.56
C TYR A 101 -2.80 -16.45 -0.16
N CYS A 102 -1.81 -15.94 0.56
CA CYS A 102 -1.49 -16.31 1.94
C CYS A 102 -1.75 -15.13 2.86
N ASP A 103 -2.37 -15.36 4.02
CA ASP A 103 -2.51 -14.33 5.05
C ASP A 103 -2.50 -14.94 6.46
N PRO A 104 -1.31 -15.09 7.06
CA PRO A 104 -1.14 -15.73 8.37
C PRO A 104 -1.97 -15.10 9.51
N ARG A 105 -2.33 -13.81 9.40
CA ARG A 105 -3.11 -13.09 10.42
C ARG A 105 -4.60 -13.01 10.08
N GLY A 106 -5.00 -13.40 8.87
CA GLY A 106 -6.40 -13.41 8.43
C GLY A 106 -7.10 -12.05 8.46
N PHE A 107 -6.36 -10.95 8.25
CA PHE A 107 -6.92 -9.60 8.23
C PHE A 107 -7.23 -9.09 6.82
N GLY A 108 -6.55 -9.63 5.82
CA GLY A 108 -6.76 -9.29 4.43
C GLY A 108 -8.20 -9.53 4.00
N ARG A 109 -8.60 -8.80 2.97
CA ARG A 109 -9.97 -8.81 2.45
C ARG A 109 -9.94 -9.17 0.98
N MET A 110 -10.88 -10.00 0.57
CA MET A 110 -11.17 -10.34 -0.81
C MET A 110 -12.67 -10.26 -0.98
N LEU A 111 -13.13 -9.41 -1.88
CA LEU A 111 -14.54 -9.16 -2.16
C LEU A 111 -14.73 -8.96 -3.66
N ILE A 112 -15.94 -9.17 -4.16
CA ILE A 112 -16.27 -9.06 -5.58
C ILE A 112 -17.35 -8.03 -5.82
N GLN A 113 -17.23 -7.34 -6.95
CA GLN A 113 -18.14 -6.28 -7.38
C GLN A 113 -18.44 -6.36 -8.88
N PRO A 114 -19.58 -5.80 -9.33
CA PRO A 114 -19.87 -5.67 -10.76
C PRO A 114 -18.83 -4.80 -11.47
N LEU A 115 -18.44 -5.20 -12.67
CA LEU A 115 -17.39 -4.54 -13.45
C LEU A 115 -17.76 -3.10 -13.83
N ASP A 116 -19.03 -2.82 -14.10
CA ASP A 116 -19.46 -1.50 -14.58
C ASP A 116 -19.65 -0.47 -13.45
N SER A 117 -19.80 -0.93 -12.21
CA SER A 117 -20.18 -0.07 -11.09
C SER A 117 -19.19 -0.07 -9.91
N PHE A 118 -18.11 -0.87 -9.94
CA PHE A 118 -17.19 -0.99 -8.79
C PHE A 118 -16.63 0.35 -8.31
N LYS A 119 -16.40 1.31 -9.23
CA LYS A 119 -15.87 2.64 -8.89
C LYS A 119 -16.85 3.48 -8.05
N LEU A 120 -18.15 3.20 -8.13
CA LEU A 120 -19.20 3.87 -7.36
C LEU A 120 -19.42 3.23 -5.98
N LEU A 121 -18.82 2.07 -5.74
CA LEU A 121 -19.01 1.27 -4.53
C LEU A 121 -17.81 1.42 -3.57
N LEU A 122 -18.03 1.05 -2.31
CA LEU A 122 -16.94 0.91 -1.34
C LEU A 122 -16.10 -0.33 -1.68
N PRO A 123 -14.77 -0.29 -1.55
CA PRO A 123 -13.98 0.80 -1.00
C PRO A 123 -13.66 1.91 -2.01
N TYR A 124 -13.74 1.67 -3.33
CA TYR A 124 -13.19 2.56 -4.37
C TYR A 124 -13.62 4.02 -4.22
N ARG A 125 -14.92 4.26 -4.05
CA ARG A 125 -15.51 5.62 -3.96
C ARG A 125 -14.92 6.48 -2.84
N GLU A 126 -14.42 5.88 -1.77
CA GLU A 126 -13.87 6.61 -0.61
C GLU A 126 -12.34 6.70 -0.61
N ILE A 127 -11.65 6.13 -1.60
CA ILE A 127 -10.19 6.19 -1.64
C ILE A 127 -9.77 7.55 -2.21
N GLY A 128 -9.06 8.33 -1.38
CA GLY A 128 -8.49 9.62 -1.76
C GLY A 128 -7.46 9.51 -2.88
N PRO A 129 -7.02 10.65 -3.44
CA PRO A 129 -6.07 10.66 -4.55
C PRO A 129 -4.74 10.01 -4.19
N ASP A 130 -4.06 9.54 -5.23
CA ASP A 130 -2.81 8.81 -5.10
C ASP A 130 -1.61 9.72 -5.39
N PRO A 131 -0.65 9.88 -4.47
CA PRO A 131 0.50 10.75 -4.69
C PRO A 131 1.42 10.35 -5.85
N MET A 132 1.33 9.12 -6.35
CA MET A 132 2.05 8.68 -7.54
C MET A 132 1.38 9.10 -8.86
N HIS A 133 0.15 9.63 -8.80
CA HIS A 133 -0.63 10.04 -9.97
C HIS A 133 -0.73 11.57 -10.09
N GLU A 134 -1.13 12.03 -11.27
CA GLU A 134 -1.20 13.46 -11.62
C GLU A 134 -2.36 14.19 -10.93
N GLU A 135 -3.45 13.48 -10.60
CA GLU A 135 -4.60 14.02 -9.85
C GLU A 135 -4.22 14.53 -8.44
N PHE A 136 -3.08 14.09 -7.90
CA PHE A 136 -2.58 14.57 -6.63
C PHE A 136 -1.67 15.79 -6.83
N THR A 137 -2.21 16.98 -6.54
CA THR A 137 -1.49 18.24 -6.67
C THR A 137 -1.23 18.91 -5.32
N SER A 138 -0.29 19.86 -5.29
CA SER A 138 -0.04 20.73 -4.14
C SER A 138 -1.26 21.54 -3.75
N GLU A 139 -2.03 22.03 -4.73
CA GLU A 139 -3.25 22.82 -4.52
C GLU A 139 -4.34 21.96 -3.87
N TYR A 140 -4.52 20.72 -4.37
CA TYR A 140 -5.40 19.75 -3.74
C TYR A 140 -4.98 19.56 -2.28
N LEU A 141 -3.73 19.14 -2.03
CA LEU A 141 -3.25 18.82 -0.69
C LEU A 141 -3.40 20.02 0.26
N PHE A 142 -3.05 21.23 -0.20
CA PHE A 142 -3.14 22.45 0.58
C PHE A 142 -4.59 22.77 0.98
N SER A 143 -5.51 22.68 0.02
CA SER A 143 -6.94 22.92 0.31
C SER A 143 -7.48 21.95 1.37
N ARG A 144 -7.01 20.69 1.36
CA ARG A 144 -7.41 19.66 2.32
C ARG A 144 -6.77 19.87 3.69
N THR A 145 -5.48 20.23 3.74
CA THR A 145 -4.79 20.45 5.01
C THR A 145 -5.41 21.61 5.79
N LYS A 146 -5.82 22.69 5.12
CA LYS A 146 -6.49 23.85 5.75
C LYS A 146 -7.80 23.51 6.44
N ARG A 147 -8.44 22.40 6.08
CA ARG A 147 -9.69 21.91 6.69
C ARG A 147 -9.46 20.93 7.84
N SER A 148 -8.21 20.65 8.23
CA SER A 148 -7.91 19.61 9.21
C SER A 148 -7.12 20.13 10.42
N GLY A 149 -7.72 20.00 11.61
CA GLY A 149 -7.04 20.24 12.91
C GLY A 149 -6.14 19.09 13.39
N ARG A 150 -5.98 18.05 12.57
CA ARG A 150 -5.14 16.89 12.87
C ARG A 150 -3.66 17.22 12.67
N ASN A 151 -2.78 16.49 13.34
CA ASN A 151 -1.34 16.58 13.09
C ASN A 151 -1.04 16.02 11.69
N ILE A 152 -0.05 16.56 11.00
CA ILE A 152 0.26 16.24 9.60
C ILE A 152 0.54 14.76 9.41
N LYS A 153 1.24 14.10 10.35
CA LYS A 153 1.48 12.65 10.27
C LYS A 153 0.17 11.86 10.28
N THR A 154 -0.80 12.24 11.11
CA THR A 154 -2.11 11.58 11.16
C THR A 154 -2.92 11.86 9.91
N PHE A 155 -2.85 13.09 9.39
CA PHE A 155 -3.50 13.47 8.14
C PHE A 155 -2.97 12.64 6.95
N LEU A 156 -1.65 12.48 6.82
CA LEU A 156 -1.03 11.70 5.75
C LEU A 156 -1.35 10.20 5.78
N LEU A 157 -1.86 9.69 6.91
CA LEU A 157 -2.27 8.30 7.06
C LEU A 157 -3.75 8.07 6.72
N ASP A 158 -4.52 9.13 6.52
CA ASP A 158 -5.94 9.05 6.19
C ASP A 158 -6.14 8.72 4.71
N GLN A 159 -6.55 7.48 4.45
CA GLN A 159 -6.72 6.97 3.09
C GLN A 159 -7.87 7.64 2.32
N LYS A 160 -8.74 8.41 3.00
CA LYS A 160 -9.77 9.25 2.35
C LYS A 160 -9.22 10.59 1.86
N GLU A 161 -8.20 11.12 2.53
CA GLU A 161 -7.55 12.38 2.15
C GLU A 161 -6.48 12.16 1.10
N LEU A 162 -5.66 11.13 1.31
CA LEU A 162 -4.62 10.68 0.38
C LEU A 162 -4.34 9.20 0.62
N CYS A 163 -4.37 8.43 -0.46
CA CYS A 163 -4.20 6.99 -0.37
C CYS A 163 -2.72 6.59 -0.47
N ALA A 164 -2.45 5.27 -0.49
CA ALA A 164 -1.12 4.66 -0.69
C ALA A 164 -0.12 4.84 0.46
N ILE A 165 -0.09 6.00 1.13
CA ILE A 165 0.87 6.29 2.20
C ILE A 165 0.47 5.56 3.49
N GLY A 166 1.42 4.88 4.12
CA GLY A 166 1.30 4.31 5.46
C GLY A 166 2.39 4.81 6.40
N ASN A 167 2.72 3.99 7.40
CA ASN A 167 3.54 4.46 8.51
C ASN A 167 5.00 4.67 8.11
N ILE A 168 5.52 3.84 7.21
CA ILE A 168 6.89 3.94 6.70
C ILE A 168 7.01 5.24 5.91
N TYR A 169 6.26 5.33 4.81
CA TYR A 169 6.44 6.43 3.86
C TYR A 169 6.05 7.77 4.45
N ALA A 170 5.03 7.87 5.32
CA ALA A 170 4.74 9.16 5.96
C ALA A 170 5.85 9.63 6.92
N SER A 171 6.68 8.74 7.49
CA SER A 171 7.80 9.19 8.34
C SER A 171 8.95 9.70 7.46
N GLU A 172 9.26 8.97 6.40
CA GLU A 172 10.29 9.32 5.42
C GLU A 172 9.97 10.63 4.69
N ILE A 173 8.72 10.80 4.24
CA ILE A 173 8.26 12.00 3.53
C ILE A 173 8.38 13.23 4.43
N LEU A 174 7.93 13.15 5.68
CA LEU A 174 8.03 14.26 6.62
C LEU A 174 9.47 14.60 6.98
N PHE A 175 10.34 13.59 7.09
CA PHE A 175 11.77 13.80 7.32
C PHE A 175 12.43 14.55 6.17
N VAL A 176 12.27 14.08 4.94
CA VAL A 176 12.87 14.73 3.76
C VAL A 176 12.27 16.12 3.53
N SER A 177 11.01 16.32 3.91
CA SER A 177 10.34 17.63 3.86
C SER A 177 10.70 18.55 5.04
N LYS A 178 11.49 18.08 6.01
CA LYS A 178 11.90 18.81 7.23
C LYS A 178 10.74 19.29 8.11
N ILE A 179 9.62 18.55 8.11
CA ILE A 179 8.40 18.93 8.85
C ILE A 179 8.22 18.01 10.05
N HIS A 180 8.05 18.58 11.24
CA HIS A 180 7.83 17.81 12.46
C HIS A 180 6.46 17.11 12.45
N PRO A 181 6.35 15.82 12.82
CA PRO A 181 5.11 15.05 12.70
C PRO A 181 3.93 15.56 13.53
N LEU A 182 4.18 16.37 14.56
CA LEU A 182 3.15 17.00 15.39
C LEU A 182 2.57 18.29 14.83
N VAL A 183 3.19 18.91 13.81
CA VAL A 183 2.68 20.15 13.23
C VAL A 183 1.25 19.91 12.75
N LYS A 184 0.33 20.84 13.01
CA LYS A 184 -1.05 20.71 12.53
C LYS A 184 -1.08 20.86 11.02
N ALA A 185 -1.87 20.02 10.34
CA ALA A 185 -1.98 20.08 8.89
C ALA A 185 -2.41 21.48 8.42
N LYS A 186 -3.39 22.09 9.11
CA LYS A 186 -3.87 23.44 8.81
C LYS A 186 -2.80 24.55 8.94
N ASP A 187 -1.75 24.34 9.74
CA ASP A 187 -0.73 25.34 10.04
C ASP A 187 0.43 25.31 9.04
N LEU A 188 0.46 24.34 8.11
CA LEU A 188 1.47 24.28 7.06
C LEU A 188 1.35 25.42 6.06
N SER A 189 2.49 25.97 5.64
CA SER A 189 2.55 26.90 4.50
C SER A 189 2.31 26.16 3.17
N TYR A 190 2.12 26.93 2.09
CA TYR A 190 1.96 26.34 0.77
C TYR A 190 3.25 25.63 0.32
N GLU A 191 4.41 26.23 0.58
CA GLU A 191 5.74 25.70 0.26
C GLU A 191 6.04 24.41 1.02
N GLU A 192 5.60 24.31 2.28
CA GLU A 192 5.71 23.07 3.05
C GLU A 192 4.86 21.95 2.46
N VAL A 193 3.64 22.28 2.02
CA VAL A 193 2.75 21.33 1.35
C VAL A 193 3.30 20.90 -0.01
N GLU A 194 3.83 21.84 -0.80
CA GLU A 194 4.50 21.54 -2.07
C GLU A 194 5.72 20.63 -1.87
N SER A 195 6.52 20.88 -0.84
CA SER A 195 7.63 20.02 -0.45
C SER A 195 7.16 18.60 -0.11
N ILE A 196 6.09 18.44 0.66
CA ILE A 196 5.48 17.13 0.96
C ILE A 196 5.03 16.45 -0.33
N THR A 197 4.29 17.15 -1.21
CA THR A 197 3.77 16.58 -2.45
C THR A 197 4.90 16.07 -3.34
N ARG A 198 5.93 16.90 -3.58
CA ARG A 198 7.09 16.54 -4.39
C ARG A 198 7.85 15.34 -3.78
N ASN A 199 8.15 15.40 -2.49
CA ASN A 199 8.90 14.33 -1.82
C ASN A 199 8.10 13.03 -1.73
N ALA A 200 6.77 13.09 -1.55
CA ALA A 200 5.90 11.92 -1.59
C ALA A 200 5.97 11.20 -2.93
N ARG A 201 5.81 11.94 -4.04
CA ARG A 201 5.91 11.37 -5.39
C ARG A 201 7.29 10.73 -5.64
N LEU A 202 8.37 11.43 -5.27
CA LEU A 202 9.73 10.92 -5.46
C LEU A 202 10.00 9.64 -4.64
N ILE A 203 9.66 9.65 -3.35
CA ILE A 203 9.89 8.52 -2.44
C ILE A 203 9.07 7.30 -2.86
N LEU A 204 7.78 7.49 -3.16
CA LEU A 204 6.89 6.37 -3.48
C LEU A 204 7.26 5.72 -4.82
N ASN A 205 7.55 6.51 -5.85
CA ASN A 205 8.00 5.95 -7.14
C ASN A 205 9.34 5.23 -7.00
N LYS A 206 10.32 5.84 -6.31
CA LYS A 206 11.60 5.16 -6.04
C LYS A 206 11.42 3.88 -5.24
N ALA A 207 10.45 3.84 -4.32
CA ALA A 207 10.13 2.62 -3.58
C ALA A 207 9.52 1.55 -4.48
N VAL A 208 8.66 1.91 -5.44
CA VAL A 208 8.16 0.96 -6.47
C VAL A 208 9.32 0.40 -7.29
N ASP A 209 10.21 1.25 -7.79
CA ASP A 209 11.38 0.83 -8.59
C ASP A 209 12.30 -0.15 -7.82
N LYS A 210 12.29 -0.04 -6.49
CA LYS A 210 13.05 -0.90 -5.57
C LYS A 210 12.24 -2.09 -5.02
N GLY A 211 11.07 -2.38 -5.55
CA GLY A 211 10.23 -3.50 -5.12
C GLY A 211 9.61 -3.32 -3.72
N GLY A 212 9.57 -2.09 -3.22
CA GLY A 212 9.11 -1.73 -1.88
C GLY A 212 10.10 -2.05 -0.77
N THR A 213 9.58 -2.17 0.44
CA THR A 213 10.33 -2.42 1.69
C THR A 213 10.05 -3.80 2.27
N SER A 214 11.09 -4.45 2.79
CA SER A 214 10.99 -5.75 3.50
C SER A 214 11.35 -5.65 4.99
N VAL A 215 10.93 -4.58 5.68
CA VAL A 215 11.23 -4.33 7.12
C VAL A 215 10.46 -5.26 8.08
N ALA A 216 9.60 -6.15 7.55
CA ALA A 216 8.82 -7.12 8.30
C ALA A 216 8.57 -8.35 7.42
N ASP A 217 7.35 -8.89 7.39
CA ASP A 217 7.02 -10.14 6.69
C ASP A 217 6.68 -9.98 5.19
N PHE A 218 6.93 -8.79 4.60
CA PHE A 218 6.61 -8.55 3.20
C PHE A 218 7.64 -9.22 2.28
N ILE A 219 7.12 -10.09 1.43
CA ILE A 219 7.84 -10.82 0.39
C ILE A 219 6.97 -10.73 -0.87
N SER A 220 7.62 -10.52 -2.01
CA SER A 220 6.96 -10.42 -3.31
C SER A 220 6.42 -11.78 -3.81
N PRO A 221 5.56 -11.80 -4.85
CA PRO A 221 5.12 -13.05 -5.49
C PRO A 221 6.24 -13.94 -6.02
N LEU A 222 7.38 -13.35 -6.40
CA LEU A 222 8.60 -14.03 -6.84
C LEU A 222 9.51 -14.44 -5.68
N GLN A 223 9.06 -14.28 -4.43
CA GLN A 223 9.81 -14.58 -3.22
C GLN A 223 11.07 -13.72 -3.03
N THR A 224 11.15 -12.59 -3.73
CA THR A 224 12.25 -11.62 -3.59
C THR A 224 11.86 -10.53 -2.60
N PRO A 225 12.77 -10.16 -1.66
CA PRO A 225 12.54 -8.99 -0.82
C PRO A 225 12.65 -7.71 -1.66
N GLY A 226 11.93 -6.67 -1.25
CA GLY A 226 12.19 -5.32 -1.74
C GLY A 226 13.54 -4.81 -1.23
N GLU A 227 14.05 -3.72 -1.80
CA GLU A 227 15.34 -3.12 -1.44
C GLU A 227 15.21 -1.75 -0.77
N TYR A 228 14.02 -1.15 -0.75
CA TYR A 228 13.86 0.24 -0.32
C TYR A 228 14.15 0.44 1.19
N GLN A 229 14.17 -0.62 2.00
CA GLN A 229 14.58 -0.53 3.40
C GLN A 229 16.00 0.04 3.56
N ASN A 230 16.87 -0.17 2.57
CA ASN A 230 18.24 0.33 2.55
C ASN A 230 18.32 1.85 2.29
N HIS A 231 17.19 2.47 1.93
CA HIS A 231 17.07 3.91 1.68
C HIS A 231 16.30 4.65 2.78
N LEU A 232 15.83 3.96 3.82
CA LEU A 232 15.10 4.57 4.92
C LEU A 232 16.01 5.47 5.76
N LYS A 233 15.59 6.72 5.95
CA LYS A 233 16.33 7.73 6.69
C LYS A 233 15.96 7.77 8.16
N VAL A 234 14.71 7.47 8.54
CA VAL A 234 14.26 7.56 9.94
C VAL A 234 13.46 6.36 10.43
N TYR A 235 12.70 5.71 9.55
CA TYR A 235 11.79 4.64 9.95
C TYR A 235 12.55 3.44 10.53
N ALA A 236 12.10 2.93 11.67
CA ALA A 236 12.75 1.83 12.40
C ALA A 236 14.20 2.10 12.85
N ARG A 237 14.64 3.37 12.85
CA ARG A 237 16.00 3.78 13.25
C ARG A 237 16.06 4.45 14.62
N LYS A 238 15.13 4.14 15.53
CA LYS A 238 15.08 4.74 16.89
C LYS A 238 16.46 4.68 17.57
N LYS A 239 16.89 5.81 18.17
CA LYS A 239 18.20 6.01 18.82
C LYS A 239 19.43 5.92 17.90
N GLN A 240 19.29 5.58 16.61
CA GLN A 240 20.40 5.63 15.67
C GLN A 240 20.69 7.08 15.26
N PRO A 241 21.93 7.41 14.87
CA PRO A 241 22.27 8.75 14.42
C PRO A 241 21.55 9.09 13.11
N CYS A 242 20.94 10.28 13.06
CA CYS A 242 20.42 10.86 11.83
C CYS A 242 21.53 10.97 10.78
N TYR A 243 21.26 10.57 9.55
CA TYR A 243 22.25 10.63 8.46
C TYR A 243 22.63 12.05 8.04
N GLU A 244 21.83 13.06 8.40
CA GLU A 244 22.06 14.46 8.01
C GLU A 244 22.78 15.26 9.12
N CYS A 245 22.57 14.92 10.39
CA CYS A 245 23.01 15.77 11.50
C CYS A 245 23.50 15.00 12.75
N SER A 246 23.58 13.68 12.69
CA SER A 246 24.01 12.77 13.77
C SER A 246 23.17 12.76 15.04
N CYS A 247 22.16 13.63 15.16
CA CYS A 247 21.24 13.65 16.29
C CYS A 247 20.44 12.33 16.32
N PRO A 248 20.28 11.68 17.50
CA PRO A 248 19.53 10.44 17.59
C PRO A 248 18.10 10.56 17.07
N ILE A 249 17.65 9.59 16.28
CA ILE A 249 16.25 9.52 15.82
C ILE A 249 15.33 9.23 17.01
N GLU A 250 14.30 10.05 17.15
CA GLU A 250 13.29 9.93 18.18
C GLU A 250 12.02 9.26 17.65
N VAL A 251 11.22 8.76 18.59
CA VAL A 251 9.94 8.12 18.30
C VAL A 251 8.87 8.63 19.25
N LEU A 252 7.76 9.08 18.67
CA LEU A 252 6.55 9.41 19.40
C LEU A 252 5.38 8.55 18.89
N LYS A 253 4.31 8.43 19.68
CA LYS A 253 3.10 7.69 19.29
C LYS A 253 2.01 8.66 18.85
N LEU A 254 1.45 8.44 17.66
CA LEU A 254 0.30 9.19 17.12
C LEU A 254 -0.77 8.22 16.61
N GLY A 255 -2.00 8.34 17.14
CA GLY A 255 -3.11 7.48 16.74
C GLY A 255 -2.80 5.99 16.85
N GLY A 256 -2.07 5.59 17.90
CA GLY A 256 -1.65 4.21 18.13
C GLY A 256 -0.48 3.72 17.26
N ARG A 257 0.14 4.59 16.45
CA ARG A 257 1.26 4.24 15.56
C ARG A 257 2.53 5.00 15.93
N SER A 258 3.68 4.34 15.79
CA SER A 258 4.99 4.98 16.00
C SER A 258 5.33 5.92 14.84
N SER A 259 5.71 7.15 15.14
CA SER A 259 6.26 8.13 14.19
C SER A 259 7.74 8.34 14.49
N PHE A 260 8.58 8.09 13.50
CA PHE A 260 10.04 8.26 13.60
C PHE A 260 10.43 9.61 12.99
N PHE A 261 11.27 10.37 13.68
CA PHE A 261 11.67 11.71 13.23
C PHE A 261 13.02 12.12 13.83
N CYS A 262 13.68 13.12 13.25
CA CYS A 262 14.88 13.71 13.81
C CYS A 262 14.54 15.06 14.45
N PRO A 263 14.73 15.26 15.77
CA PRO A 263 14.32 16.49 16.46
C PRO A 263 15.13 17.72 16.02
N LYS A 264 16.36 17.53 15.49
CA LYS A 264 17.19 18.62 14.98
C LYS A 264 16.88 18.99 13.53
N CYS A 265 16.54 18.01 12.67
CA CYS A 265 16.23 18.27 11.25
C CYS A 265 14.77 18.67 11.02
N GLN A 266 13.86 18.24 11.90
CA GLN A 266 12.44 18.53 11.84
C GLN A 266 12.06 19.33 13.08
N LEU A 267 12.31 20.64 13.04
CA LEU A 267 11.99 21.52 14.17
C LEU A 267 10.47 21.63 14.35
N PHE A 268 10.02 21.59 15.60
CA PHE A 268 8.64 21.89 15.92
C PHE A 268 8.44 23.40 15.90
N LYS A 269 7.44 23.85 15.15
CA LYS A 269 7.02 25.25 15.05
C LYS A 269 5.92 25.52 16.05
#